data_AF-A0AAD4Z4T5-F1
#
_entry.id   AF-A0AAD4Z4T5-F1
#
_cell.length_a   1.000
_cell.length_b   1.000
_cell.length_c   1.000
_cell.angle_alpha   90.00
_cell.angle_beta   90.00
_cell.angle_gamma   90.00
#
_symmetry.space_group_name_H-M   'P 1'
#
loop_
_entity.id
_entity.type
_entity.pdbx_description
1 polymer ?
#
loop_
_entity_poly.entity_id
_entity_poly.type
_entity_poly.pdbx_seq_one_letter_code
_entity_poly.pdbx_strand_id
1 'polypeptide(L)'
;MDEVERPTLAEVYSLATGTWSSPACVSPTCQIEMAASNAFVNGVLHWPVVSNSDHCYFILTFYRGNEVFCMIPMPKIIQWNFNLGLQLSVSDDRKSIALFMRDKGHEHPHENFMINNSREDSVLDIWVMKEYGRKESWTKLITLGPQESLLLLDKTDAESY
;
A
#
# COMPACT_ATOMS: atom_id res chain seq x y z
N MET A 1 29.55 -12.12 1.28
CA MET A 1 29.00 -12.67 0.03
C MET A 1 27.86 -11.74 -0.31
N ASP A 2 28.11 -10.78 -1.20
CA ASP A 2 27.12 -9.77 -1.53
C ASP A 2 25.97 -10.47 -2.26
N GLU A 3 24.77 -10.43 -1.69
CA GLU A 3 23.57 -10.86 -2.41
C GLU A 3 23.46 -9.99 -3.66
N VAL A 4 23.54 -10.62 -4.83
CA VAL A 4 23.30 -9.94 -6.10
C VAL A 4 21.83 -9.56 -6.12
N GLU A 5 21.54 -8.29 -5.85
CA GLU A 5 20.20 -7.72 -5.89
C GLU A 5 19.61 -7.97 -7.29
N ARG A 6 18.54 -8.75 -7.38
CA ARG A 6 17.90 -9.04 -8.67
C ARG A 6 17.11 -7.81 -9.12
N PRO A 7 17.28 -7.34 -10.37
CA PRO A 7 16.56 -6.17 -10.85
C PRO A 7 15.06 -6.48 -10.97
N THR A 8 14.24 -5.48 -10.68
CA THR A 8 12.81 -5.53 -10.96
C THR A 8 12.59 -5.32 -12.45
N LEU A 9 12.06 -6.35 -13.11
CA LEU A 9 11.73 -6.30 -14.52
C LEU A 9 10.30 -5.80 -14.72
N ALA A 10 10.12 -4.94 -15.71
CA ALA A 10 8.81 -4.52 -16.19
C ALA A 10 8.76 -4.75 -17.71
N GLU A 11 7.58 -5.15 -18.17
CA GLU A 11 7.27 -5.33 -19.58
C GLU A 11 5.89 -4.74 -19.87
N VAL A 12 5.75 -4.09 -21.01
CA VAL A 12 4.52 -3.45 -21.46
C VAL A 12 4.07 -4.13 -22.75
N TYR A 13 2.81 -4.56 -22.77
CA TYR A 13 2.19 -5.07 -23.98
C TYR A 13 1.40 -3.97 -24.69
N SER A 14 1.73 -3.72 -25.96
CA SER A 14 1.01 -2.77 -26.79
C SER A 14 -0.02 -3.50 -27.65
N LEU A 15 -1.31 -3.24 -27.40
CA LEU A 15 -2.40 -3.76 -28.23
C LEU A 15 -2.36 -3.20 -29.67
N ALA A 16 -1.81 -2.00 -29.86
CA ALA A 16 -1.75 -1.35 -31.17
C ALA A 16 -0.73 -2.01 -32.11
N THR A 17 0.37 -2.52 -31.55
CA THR A 17 1.46 -3.15 -32.31
C THR A 17 1.51 -4.67 -32.15
N GLY A 18 0.82 -5.21 -31.14
CA GLY A 18 0.86 -6.63 -30.80
C GLY A 18 2.19 -7.10 -30.20
N THR A 19 3.00 -6.19 -29.67
CA THR A 19 4.37 -6.48 -29.21
C THR A 19 4.56 -6.22 -27.72
N TRP A 20 5.48 -6.98 -27.12
CA TRP A 20 6.05 -6.68 -25.80
C TRP A 20 7.25 -5.75 -25.94
N SER A 21 7.40 -4.81 -25.02
CA SER A 21 8.58 -3.96 -24.86
C SER A 21 8.98 -3.91 -23.39
N SER A 22 10.28 -3.72 -23.12
CA SER A 22 10.76 -3.45 -21.77
C SER A 22 10.94 -1.93 -21.62
N PRO A 23 10.13 -1.25 -20.79
CA PRO A 23 10.36 0.16 -20.45
C PRO A 23 11.68 0.34 -19.67
N ALA A 24 11.99 1.58 -19.29
CA ALA A 24 13.16 1.90 -18.48
C ALA A 24 13.23 1.04 -17.20
N CYS A 25 14.45 0.74 -16.73
CA CYS A 25 14.67 -0.06 -15.53
C CYS A 25 13.92 0.51 -14.31
N VAL A 26 13.26 -0.36 -13.55
CA VAL A 26 12.65 -0.01 -12.26
C VAL A 26 13.76 0.14 -11.22
N SER A 27 13.79 1.29 -10.54
CA SER A 27 14.74 1.59 -9.47
C SER A 27 14.03 2.39 -8.35
N PRO A 28 14.25 2.05 -7.07
CA PRO A 28 15.05 0.92 -6.56
C PRO A 28 14.41 -0.44 -6.91
N THR A 29 15.14 -1.54 -6.70
CA THR A 29 14.54 -2.86 -6.89
C THR A 29 13.45 -3.08 -5.84
N CYS A 30 12.30 -3.58 -6.29
CA CYS A 30 11.11 -3.76 -5.49
C CYS A 30 10.27 -4.94 -5.98
N GLN A 31 9.33 -5.35 -5.14
CA GLN A 31 8.37 -6.40 -5.45
C GLN A 31 6.95 -5.96 -5.08
N ILE A 32 5.98 -6.40 -5.87
CA ILE A 32 4.55 -6.20 -5.62
C ILE A 32 4.11 -7.27 -4.65
N GLU A 33 3.49 -6.88 -3.53
CA GLU A 33 2.96 -7.83 -2.57
C GLU A 33 1.74 -8.57 -3.15
N MET A 34 1.58 -9.87 -2.87
CA MET A 34 0.57 -10.73 -3.52
C MET A 34 -0.88 -10.22 -3.45
N ALA A 35 -1.23 -9.39 -2.45
CA ALA A 35 -2.57 -8.80 -2.29
C ALA A 35 -2.69 -7.35 -2.81
N ALA A 36 -1.63 -6.78 -3.36
CA ALA A 36 -1.59 -5.38 -3.77
C ALA A 36 -2.47 -5.10 -4.98
N SER A 37 -3.46 -4.21 -4.81
CA SER A 37 -4.18 -3.62 -5.94
C SER A 37 -3.43 -2.42 -6.52
N ASN A 38 -3.70 -2.12 -7.78
CA ASN A 38 -3.25 -0.90 -8.43
C ASN A 38 -4.33 0.20 -8.43
N ALA A 39 -3.89 1.44 -8.68
CA ALA A 39 -4.79 2.56 -8.94
C ALA A 39 -4.33 3.32 -10.20
N PHE A 40 -5.29 3.75 -11.02
CA PHE A 40 -5.03 4.57 -12.20
C PHE A 40 -5.68 5.95 -12.06
N VAL A 41 -4.86 6.98 -11.90
CA VAL A 41 -5.30 8.37 -11.74
C VAL A 41 -4.28 9.30 -12.41
N ASN A 42 -4.75 10.42 -12.97
CA ASN A 42 -3.90 11.40 -13.66
C ASN A 42 -3.02 10.82 -14.80
N GLY A 43 -3.47 9.74 -15.45
CA GLY A 43 -2.71 9.07 -16.51
C GLY A 43 -1.55 8.20 -16.01
N VAL A 44 -1.46 7.97 -14.71
CA VAL A 44 -0.39 7.24 -14.03
C VAL A 44 -0.96 5.98 -13.37
N LEU A 45 -0.29 4.84 -13.55
CA LEU A 45 -0.54 3.63 -12.79
C LEU A 45 0.27 3.65 -11.48
N HIS A 46 -0.34 3.19 -10.39
CA HIS A 46 0.25 3.19 -9.05
C HIS A 46 0.16 1.80 -8.45
N TRP A 47 1.24 1.32 -7.83
CA TRP A 47 1.28 0.07 -7.07
C TRP A 47 1.93 0.31 -5.72
N PRO A 48 1.38 -0.21 -4.61
CA PRO A 48 2.11 -0.30 -3.37
C PRO A 48 3.13 -1.45 -3.52
N VAL A 49 4.40 -1.14 -3.29
CA VAL A 49 5.50 -2.09 -3.42
C VAL A 49 6.39 -2.03 -2.19
N VAL A 50 7.12 -3.12 -1.95
CA VAL A 50 8.19 -3.16 -0.96
C VAL A 50 9.53 -3.14 -1.69
N SER A 51 10.43 -2.29 -1.22
CA SER A 51 11.83 -2.24 -1.65
C SER A 51 12.58 -3.50 -1.20
N ASN A 52 13.42 -4.06 -2.06
CA ASN A 52 14.21 -5.24 -1.69
C ASN A 52 15.44 -4.89 -0.84
N SER A 53 15.89 -3.63 -0.87
CA SER A 53 17.14 -3.20 -0.21
C SER A 53 16.96 -2.76 1.23
N ASP A 54 15.95 -1.93 1.50
CA ASP A 54 15.69 -1.33 2.82
C ASP A 54 14.38 -1.83 3.45
N HIS A 55 13.70 -2.78 2.79
CA HIS A 55 12.40 -3.31 3.17
C HIS A 55 11.36 -2.22 3.42
N CYS A 56 11.46 -1.03 2.82
CA CYS A 56 10.47 0.03 3.02
C CYS A 56 9.34 -0.04 1.99
N TYR A 57 8.13 0.35 2.40
CA TYR A 57 7.01 0.52 1.48
C TYR A 57 7.11 1.86 0.73
N PHE A 58 6.84 1.83 -0.57
CA PHE A 58 6.65 3.01 -1.40
C PHE A 58 5.60 2.75 -2.48
N ILE A 59 5.16 3.81 -3.15
CA ILE A 59 4.25 3.70 -4.28
C ILE A 59 5.07 3.83 -5.56
N LEU A 60 5.15 2.74 -6.30
CA LEU A 60 5.72 2.74 -7.64
C LEU A 60 4.71 3.33 -8.60
N THR A 61 5.14 4.29 -9.41
CA THR A 61 4.30 4.92 -10.43
C THR A 61 4.84 4.64 -11.82
N PHE A 62 3.96 4.36 -12.79
CA PHE A 62 4.32 4.25 -14.20
C PHE A 62 3.48 5.23 -15.02
N TYR A 63 4.15 6.18 -15.69
CA TYR A 63 3.51 7.12 -16.60
C TYR A 63 3.63 6.64 -18.04
N ARG A 64 2.50 6.35 -18.68
CA ARG A 64 2.47 5.81 -20.04
C ARG A 64 3.07 6.76 -21.09
N GLY A 65 3.00 8.08 -20.89
CA GLY A 65 3.39 9.04 -21.92
C GLY A 65 4.90 9.13 -22.17
N ASN A 66 5.72 8.83 -21.17
CA ASN A 66 7.19 8.80 -21.29
C ASN A 66 7.81 7.47 -20.84
N GLU A 67 6.99 6.50 -20.43
CA GLU A 67 7.40 5.17 -19.96
C GLU A 67 8.42 5.21 -18.81
N VAL A 68 8.32 6.22 -17.94
CA VAL A 68 9.20 6.39 -16.77
C VAL A 68 8.53 5.85 -15.52
N PHE A 69 9.33 5.14 -14.71
CA PHE A 69 8.97 4.78 -13.34
C PHE A 69 9.41 5.88 -12.36
N CYS A 70 8.54 6.21 -11.41
CA CYS A 70 8.86 7.12 -10.32
C CYS A 70 8.38 6.53 -8.98
N MET A 71 8.84 7.15 -7.90
CA MET A 71 8.47 6.80 -6.55
C MET A 71 7.66 7.91 -5.91
N ILE A 72 6.57 7.54 -5.26
CA ILE A 72 5.87 8.38 -4.31
C ILE A 72 6.07 7.79 -2.91
N PRO A 73 6.51 8.59 -1.93
CA PRO A 73 6.73 8.11 -0.57
C PRO A 73 5.41 7.77 0.14
N MET A 74 5.45 6.70 0.94
CA MET A 74 4.39 6.36 1.89
C MET A 74 4.31 7.37 3.05
N PRO A 75 3.17 7.45 3.77
CA PRO A 75 3.09 8.19 5.02
C PRO A 75 4.13 7.66 6.02
N LYS A 76 4.78 8.58 6.76
CA LYS A 76 5.91 8.27 7.66
C LYS A 76 5.61 7.23 8.75
N ILE A 77 4.34 7.03 9.09
CA ILE A 77 3.94 6.14 10.17
C ILE A 77 3.91 4.66 9.74
N ILE A 78 3.90 4.38 8.44
CA ILE A 78 3.84 3.00 7.94
C ILE A 78 5.25 2.43 8.00
N GLN A 79 5.46 1.52 8.94
CA GLN A 79 6.62 0.66 8.96
C GLN A 79 6.32 -0.63 8.20
N TRP A 80 7.37 -1.26 7.67
CA TRP A 80 7.21 -2.53 7.00
C TRP A 80 6.83 -3.65 7.95
N ASN A 81 5.86 -4.45 7.54
CA ASN A 81 5.41 -5.64 8.24
C ASN A 81 4.84 -6.60 7.18
N PHE A 82 5.41 -7.80 7.10
CA PHE A 82 5.03 -8.81 6.12
C PHE A 82 3.56 -9.27 6.21
N ASN A 83 2.89 -8.99 7.34
CA ASN A 83 1.46 -9.26 7.53
C ASN A 83 0.55 -8.12 7.05
N LEU A 84 1.07 -6.97 6.62
CA LEU A 84 0.24 -5.87 6.14
C LEU A 84 -0.22 -6.10 4.71
N GLY A 85 -1.52 -6.30 4.50
CA GLY A 85 -2.12 -6.19 3.17
C GLY A 85 -2.34 -4.74 2.77
N LEU A 86 -1.75 -4.32 1.66
CA LEU A 86 -1.92 -2.97 1.11
C LEU A 86 -2.81 -2.98 -0.14
N GLN A 87 -3.73 -2.02 -0.23
CA GLN A 87 -4.61 -1.86 -1.39
C GLN A 87 -4.69 -0.37 -1.76
N LEU A 88 -4.47 -0.03 -3.03
CA LEU A 88 -4.66 1.33 -3.55
C LEU A 88 -6.01 1.48 -4.24
N SER A 89 -6.58 2.68 -4.11
CA SER A 89 -7.76 3.12 -4.85
C SER A 89 -7.62 4.58 -5.27
N VAL A 90 -8.50 5.04 -6.15
CA VAL A 90 -8.59 6.44 -6.54
C VAL A 90 -9.39 7.21 -5.47
N SER A 91 -8.96 8.42 -5.12
CA SER A 91 -9.68 9.28 -4.17
C SER A 91 -11.07 9.66 -4.67
N ASP A 92 -11.93 10.13 -3.75
CA ASP A 92 -13.30 10.54 -4.04
C ASP A 92 -13.40 11.64 -5.13
N ASP A 93 -12.51 12.63 -5.06
CA ASP A 93 -12.38 13.72 -6.02
C ASP A 93 -11.73 13.32 -7.34
N ARG A 94 -11.25 12.07 -7.45
CA ARG A 94 -10.54 11.49 -8.60
C ARG A 94 -9.26 12.22 -8.99
N LYS A 95 -8.67 13.00 -8.09
CA LYS A 95 -7.42 13.75 -8.33
C LYS A 95 -6.21 13.08 -7.72
N SER A 96 -6.41 12.12 -6.84
CA SER A 96 -5.36 11.49 -6.05
C SER A 96 -5.66 10.02 -5.75
N ILE A 97 -4.95 9.46 -4.77
CA ILE A 97 -5.06 8.07 -4.35
C ILE A 97 -5.42 7.96 -2.86
N ALA A 98 -6.09 6.86 -2.52
CA ALA A 98 -6.30 6.41 -1.16
C ALA A 98 -5.64 5.03 -0.95
N LEU A 99 -5.08 4.84 0.23
CA LEU A 99 -4.39 3.63 0.67
C LEU A 99 -5.22 2.96 1.77
N PHE A 100 -5.52 1.69 1.56
CA PHE A 100 -6.21 0.81 2.47
C PHE A 100 -5.18 -0.17 3.02
N MET A 101 -5.04 -0.21 4.34
CA MET A 101 -4.09 -1.08 5.01
C MET A 101 -4.81 -2.01 5.96
N ARG A 102 -4.56 -3.30 5.82
CA ARG A 102 -5.14 -4.33 6.67
C ARG A 102 -4.04 -5.15 7.31
N ASP A 103 -4.02 -5.23 8.63
CA ASP A 103 -3.20 -6.23 9.32
C ASP A 103 -3.85 -7.61 9.13
N LYS A 104 -3.11 -8.57 8.57
CA LYS A 104 -3.57 -9.96 8.41
C LYS A 104 -3.50 -10.75 9.73
N GLY A 105 -2.96 -10.17 10.80
CA GLY A 105 -2.82 -10.79 12.11
C GLY A 105 -1.62 -11.72 12.20
N HIS A 106 -1.33 -12.22 13.41
CA HIS A 106 -0.31 -13.23 13.63
C HIS A 106 -0.80 -14.60 13.15
N GLU A 107 -0.58 -14.93 11.88
CA GLU A 107 -0.80 -16.29 11.40
C GLU A 107 0.28 -17.22 11.98
N HIS A 108 -0.13 -18.23 12.76
CA HIS A 108 0.76 -19.31 13.16
C HIS A 108 1.24 -20.07 11.90
N PRO A 109 2.53 -20.41 11.75
CA PRO A 109 3.10 -20.79 10.45
C PRO A 109 2.68 -22.14 9.86
N HIS A 110 1.65 -22.80 10.39
CA HIS A 110 1.45 -24.24 10.16
C HIS A 110 0.07 -24.70 9.68
N GLU A 111 -0.84 -23.82 9.26
CA GLU A 111 -2.18 -24.27 8.84
C GLU A 111 -2.66 -23.61 7.55
N ASN A 112 -2.58 -24.40 6.47
CA ASN A 112 -3.26 -24.30 5.17
C ASN A 112 -3.82 -22.94 4.72
N PHE A 113 -3.20 -22.45 3.64
CA PHE A 113 -3.69 -21.46 2.68
C PHE A 113 -5.06 -21.85 2.11
N MET A 114 -6.14 -21.64 2.86
CA MET A 114 -7.53 -21.66 2.41
C MET A 114 -8.34 -20.73 3.32
N ILE A 115 -8.51 -19.47 2.88
CA ILE A 115 -9.58 -18.53 3.30
C ILE A 115 -10.05 -18.70 4.76
N ASN A 116 -9.14 -18.55 5.72
CA ASN A 116 -9.55 -18.45 7.12
C ASN A 116 -9.92 -17.00 7.38
N ASN A 117 -11.23 -16.81 7.48
CA ASN A 117 -11.90 -15.55 7.68
C ASN A 117 -11.79 -15.10 9.15
N SER A 118 -10.61 -15.22 9.79
CA SER A 118 -10.34 -14.67 11.12
C SER A 118 -10.14 -13.14 11.02
N ARG A 119 -11.13 -12.49 10.43
CA ARG A 119 -11.29 -11.03 10.35
C ARG A 119 -11.74 -10.43 11.69
N GLU A 120 -11.87 -11.26 12.73
CA GLU A 120 -12.49 -10.87 13.99
C GLU A 120 -11.66 -9.85 14.77
N ASP A 121 -10.36 -9.72 14.50
CA ASP A 121 -9.48 -8.73 15.13
C ASP A 121 -8.77 -7.77 14.14
N SER A 122 -9.03 -7.88 12.83
CA SER A 122 -8.27 -7.13 11.83
C SER A 122 -8.71 -5.66 11.79
N VAL A 123 -7.74 -4.75 11.93
CA VAL A 123 -7.93 -3.32 11.73
C VAL A 123 -7.68 -2.94 10.27
N LEU A 124 -8.56 -2.13 9.71
CA LEU A 124 -8.45 -1.48 8.41
C LEU A 124 -8.24 0.02 8.60
N ASP A 125 -7.03 0.47 8.26
CA ASP A 125 -6.69 1.88 8.20
C ASP A 125 -6.86 2.42 6.79
N ILE A 126 -7.58 3.54 6.66
CA ILE A 126 -7.78 4.22 5.38
C ILE A 126 -7.05 5.57 5.42
N TRP A 127 -6.15 5.76 4.47
CA TRP A 127 -5.37 6.97 4.29
C TRP A 127 -5.68 7.61 2.94
N VAL A 128 -5.66 8.93 2.86
CA VAL A 128 -5.80 9.67 1.60
C VAL A 128 -4.65 10.64 1.41
N MET A 129 -4.14 10.72 0.19
CA MET A 129 -3.16 11.73 -0.21
C MET A 129 -3.93 12.99 -0.65
N LYS A 130 -3.98 14.02 0.20
CA LYS A 130 -4.75 15.25 -0.08
C LYS A 130 -4.16 16.07 -1.23
N GLU A 131 -2.84 16.09 -1.35
CA GLU A 131 -2.13 16.74 -2.45
C GLU A 131 -1.30 15.69 -3.18
N TYR A 132 -1.67 15.40 -4.42
CA TYR A 132 -1.04 14.35 -5.22
C TYR A 132 0.50 14.49 -5.27
N GLY A 133 1.21 13.41 -5.00
CA GLY A 133 2.67 13.34 -4.97
C GLY A 133 3.34 13.89 -3.71
N ARG A 134 2.60 14.53 -2.78
CA ARG A 134 3.20 15.13 -1.58
C ARG A 134 3.08 14.22 -0.36
N LYS A 135 4.23 13.79 0.17
CA LYS A 135 4.36 12.93 1.34
C LYS A 135 3.61 13.47 2.56
N GLU A 136 3.71 14.77 2.78
CA GLU A 136 3.18 15.45 3.95
C GLU A 136 1.65 15.56 3.91
N SER A 137 1.04 15.34 2.74
CA SER A 137 -0.41 15.46 2.55
C SER A 137 -1.19 14.17 2.87
N TRP A 138 -0.49 13.07 3.16
CA TRP A 138 -1.12 11.85 3.61
C TRP A 138 -1.83 12.07 4.94
N THR A 139 -3.13 11.83 4.95
CA THR A 139 -3.99 11.99 6.13
C THR A 139 -4.74 10.70 6.39
N LYS A 140 -4.71 10.22 7.63
CA LYS A 140 -5.55 9.11 8.08
C LYS A 140 -6.99 9.59 8.11
N LEU A 141 -7.88 8.94 7.35
CA LEU A 141 -9.30 9.28 7.32
C LEU A 141 -10.06 8.55 8.42
N ILE A 142 -9.86 7.23 8.53
CA ILE A 142 -10.60 6.41 9.46
C ILE A 142 -9.82 5.11 9.75
N THR A 143 -10.08 4.58 10.94
CA THR A 143 -9.71 3.23 11.36
C THR A 143 -11.01 2.46 11.55
N LEU A 144 -11.15 1.35 10.83
CA LEU A 144 -12.26 0.42 10.97
C LEU A 144 -11.73 -0.84 11.63
N GLY A 145 -12.33 -1.26 12.73
CA GLY A 145 -11.91 -2.46 13.43
C GLY A 145 -13.05 -3.01 14.29
N PRO A 146 -12.81 -4.17 14.92
CA PRO A 146 -13.73 -4.71 15.91
C PRO A 146 -13.87 -3.70 17.06
N GLN A 147 -15.08 -3.55 17.60
CA GLN A 147 -15.29 -2.69 18.76
C GLN A 147 -14.68 -3.32 20.00
N GLU A 148 -13.47 -2.92 20.38
CA GLU A 148 -13.13 -2.86 21.81
C GLU A 148 -13.76 -1.59 22.38
N SER A 149 -14.84 -1.75 23.14
CA SER A 149 -15.45 -0.77 24.04
C SER A 149 -14.93 0.67 23.93
N LEU A 150 -15.59 1.50 23.12
CA LEU A 150 -15.57 2.98 23.22
C LEU A 150 -16.11 3.51 24.58
N LEU A 151 -16.10 2.69 25.64
CA LEU A 151 -16.73 2.94 26.93
C LEU A 151 -15.77 3.06 28.12
N LEU A 152 -14.45 3.16 27.90
CA LEU A 152 -13.51 3.34 29.01
C LEU A 152 -12.70 4.64 29.01
N LEU A 153 -13.02 5.61 28.13
CA LEU A 153 -12.41 6.94 28.18
C LEU A 153 -13.34 8.09 28.60
N ASP A 154 -14.63 7.82 28.86
CA ASP A 154 -15.60 8.86 29.26
C ASP A 154 -16.16 8.71 30.70
N LYS A 155 -15.59 7.83 31.54
CA LYS A 155 -15.99 7.74 32.95
C LYS A 155 -14.82 7.51 33.88
N THR A 156 -14.10 8.58 34.18
CA THR A 156 -13.70 8.94 35.56
C THR A 156 -13.16 10.36 35.52
N ASP A 157 -14.08 11.33 35.46
CA ASP A 157 -13.90 12.68 35.98
C ASP A 157 -15.30 13.27 36.20
N ALA A 158 -16.03 12.68 37.16
CA ALA A 158 -17.19 13.30 37.77
C ALA A 158 -17.49 12.59 39.11
N GLU A 159 -17.04 13.27 40.18
CA GLU A 159 -17.57 13.29 41.55
C GLU A 159 -17.58 11.99 42.40
N SER A 160 -16.87 12.05 43.53
CA SER A 160 -17.56 12.06 44.84
C SER A 160 -16.60 12.32 46.02
N TYR A 161 -16.90 13.41 46.74
CA TYR A 161 -16.58 13.82 48.14
C TYR A 161 -15.13 14.08 48.59
#